data_AF-A0A1U9K1V1-F1
#
_entry.id   AF-A0A1U9K1V1-F1
#
_cell.length_a   1.000
_cell.length_b   1.000
_cell.length_c   1.000
_cell.angle_alpha   90.00
_cell.angle_beta   90.00
_cell.angle_gamma   90.00
#
_symmetry.space_group_name_H-M   'P 1'
#
loop_
_entity.id
_entity.type
_entity.pdbx_description
1 polymer ?
#
loop_
_entity_poly.entity_id
_entity_poly.type
_entity_poly.pdbx_seq_one_letter_code
_entity_poly.pdbx_strand_id
1 'polypeptide(L)'
;MPDFIYRHQSQVNLQAMHALQHAWLLATELQTPLPPFLLQRSVAILEALQKYTTHEAVLPLLEHAKQQLNAFLTANTPSPNDSLNDSSSVLRQPPQALHVPWFDTAFPYPATLADLSLGAQWHQQIKASHAQPFQRLTLALAKLPYRSAYQEAVLALRAIIRSEPRHYEPALKLLYWLAASASFLEHPQLQPSGEQIIEALPGSELQALTIHYEELGVAQLPLLNQTDQKQLIRYFGAPTQTQTLREVHAQAWQVYAARLEANANR
;
A
#
# COMPACT_ATOMS: atom_id res chain seq x y z
N MET A 1 -28.45 0.93 3.06
CA MET A 1 -27.84 1.98 2.20
C MET A 1 -26.84 2.90 2.91
N PRO A 2 -26.89 3.17 4.23
CA PRO A 2 -25.86 3.98 4.90
C PRO A 2 -24.46 3.35 4.84
N ASP A 3 -24.35 2.03 5.05
CA ASP A 3 -23.07 1.31 5.17
C ASP A 3 -22.13 1.40 3.95
N PHE A 4 -22.66 1.62 2.75
CA PHE A 4 -21.85 1.75 1.53
C PHE A 4 -21.11 3.09 1.47
N ILE A 5 -21.80 4.17 1.87
CA ILE A 5 -21.23 5.52 1.94
C ILE A 5 -20.13 5.55 3.02
N TYR A 6 -20.39 4.94 4.18
CA TYR A 6 -19.42 4.84 5.28
C TYR A 6 -18.11 4.14 4.88
N ARG A 7 -18.18 3.04 4.12
CA ARG A 7 -16.99 2.26 3.75
C ARG A 7 -16.17 2.91 2.64
N HIS A 8 -16.81 3.49 1.64
CA HIS A 8 -16.11 4.22 0.58
C HIS A 8 -15.39 5.45 1.14
N GLN A 9 -16.06 6.18 2.04
CA GLN A 9 -15.49 7.34 2.71
C GLN A 9 -14.29 6.97 3.59
N SER A 10 -14.36 5.84 4.31
CA SER A 10 -13.24 5.31 5.09
C SER A 10 -12.02 4.97 4.21
N GLN A 11 -12.22 4.41 3.01
CA GLN A 11 -11.14 4.07 2.09
C GLN A 11 -10.46 5.29 1.45
N VAL A 12 -11.24 6.28 1.01
CA VAL A 12 -10.70 7.55 0.50
C VAL A 12 -9.91 8.27 1.60
N ASN A 13 -10.43 8.22 2.83
CA ASN A 13 -9.77 8.79 4.00
C ASN A 13 -8.41 8.11 4.27
N LEU A 14 -8.37 6.78 4.17
CA LEU A 14 -7.14 5.99 4.32
C LEU A 14 -6.09 6.33 3.25
N GLN A 15 -6.50 6.41 1.99
CA GLN A 15 -5.60 6.75 0.88
C GLN A 15 -5.02 8.15 1.03
N ALA A 16 -5.84 9.11 1.48
CA ALA A 16 -5.38 10.47 1.77
C ALA A 16 -4.34 10.49 2.91
N MET A 17 -4.55 9.71 3.97
CA MET A 17 -3.59 9.58 5.08
C MET A 17 -2.26 8.96 4.63
N HIS A 18 -2.28 7.87 3.84
CA HIS A 18 -1.06 7.26 3.31
C HIS A 18 -0.30 8.19 2.36
N ALA A 19 -1.01 8.90 1.48
CA ALA A 19 -0.39 9.84 0.56
C ALA A 19 0.29 11.00 1.30
N LEU A 20 -0.36 11.50 2.36
CA LEU A 20 0.26 12.48 3.25
C LEU A 20 1.50 11.87 3.89
N GLN A 21 1.37 10.74 4.59
CA GLN A 21 2.48 10.12 5.30
C GLN A 21 3.72 9.91 4.41
N HIS A 22 3.50 9.37 3.21
CA HIS A 22 4.56 9.11 2.24
C HIS A 22 5.21 10.40 1.72
N ALA A 23 4.42 11.43 1.39
CA ALA A 23 4.96 12.72 0.94
C ALA A 23 5.87 13.36 1.99
N TRP A 24 5.52 13.21 3.27
CA TRP A 24 6.30 13.73 4.38
C TRP A 24 7.57 12.93 4.69
N LEU A 25 7.49 11.59 4.63
CA LEU A 25 8.68 10.73 4.74
C LEU A 25 9.69 11.05 3.65
N LEU A 26 9.25 11.14 2.39
CA LEU A 26 10.10 11.54 1.27
C LEU A 26 10.73 12.92 1.47
N ALA A 27 9.95 13.90 1.94
CA ALA A 27 10.49 15.24 2.18
C ALA A 27 11.57 15.24 3.26
N THR A 28 11.43 14.38 4.27
CA THR A 28 12.36 14.22 5.38
C THR A 28 13.64 13.51 4.94
N GLU A 29 13.50 12.39 4.22
CA GLU A 29 14.63 11.62 3.67
C GLU A 29 15.47 12.44 2.69
N LEU A 30 14.81 13.20 1.81
CA LEU A 30 15.47 14.01 0.81
C LEU A 30 15.98 15.35 1.36
N GLN A 31 15.68 15.66 2.64
CA GLN A 31 15.92 16.97 3.26
C GLN A 31 15.40 18.12 2.38
N THR A 32 14.38 17.85 1.58
CA THR A 32 13.84 18.82 0.64
C THR A 32 12.93 19.75 1.41
N PRO A 33 13.10 21.06 1.22
CA PRO A 33 12.32 21.99 1.98
C PRO A 33 10.89 22.02 1.44
N LEU A 34 9.92 22.08 2.37
CA LEU A 34 8.52 21.89 2.04
C LEU A 34 7.88 23.21 1.62
N PRO A 35 7.23 23.29 0.45
CA PRO A 35 6.52 24.48 0.06
C PRO A 35 5.24 24.64 0.92
N PRO A 36 4.87 25.86 1.34
CA PRO A 36 3.75 26.11 2.25
C PRO A 36 2.41 25.60 1.74
N PHE A 37 2.20 25.60 0.42
CA PHE A 37 0.95 25.14 -0.18
C PHE A 37 0.71 23.64 0.06
N LEU A 38 1.76 22.81 0.14
CA LEU A 38 1.62 21.39 0.46
C LEU A 38 1.18 21.16 1.90
N LEU A 39 1.65 22.02 2.81
CA LEU A 39 1.29 21.98 4.22
C LEU A 39 -0.14 22.46 4.44
N GLN A 40 -0.53 23.56 3.80
CA GLN A 40 -1.90 24.05 3.79
C GLN A 40 -2.86 23.01 3.19
N ARG A 41 -2.45 22.32 2.12
CA ARG A 41 -3.22 21.21 1.55
C ARG A 41 -3.33 20.03 2.50
N SER A 42 -2.27 19.73 3.25
CA SER A 42 -2.27 18.67 4.27
C SER A 42 -3.25 18.97 5.40
N VAL A 43 -3.27 20.22 5.88
CA VAL A 43 -4.24 20.71 6.87
C VAL A 43 -5.67 20.59 6.33
N ALA A 44 -5.93 21.03 5.10
CA ALA A 44 -7.26 20.93 4.49
C ALA A 44 -7.73 19.47 4.33
N ILE A 45 -6.82 18.54 4.05
CA ILE A 45 -7.12 17.11 4.02
C ILE A 45 -7.48 16.62 5.42
N LEU A 46 -6.71 16.95 6.45
CA LEU A 46 -7.03 16.57 7.83
C LEU A 46 -8.39 17.12 8.29
N GLU A 47 -8.73 18.37 7.94
CA GLU A 47 -10.04 18.96 8.22
C GLU A 47 -11.18 18.23 7.51
N ALA A 48 -10.98 17.86 6.25
CA ALA A 48 -11.95 17.03 5.53
C ALA A 48 -12.10 15.66 6.21
N LEU A 49 -11.00 15.01 6.58
CA LEU A 49 -11.00 13.74 7.29
C LEU A 49 -11.76 13.82 8.62
N GLN A 50 -11.54 14.88 9.40
CA GLN A 50 -12.27 15.14 10.65
C GLN A 50 -13.77 15.30 10.41
N LYS A 51 -14.14 16.11 9.41
CA LYS A 51 -15.54 16.41 9.09
C LYS A 51 -16.32 15.15 8.69
N TYR A 52 -15.64 14.18 8.07
CA TYR A 52 -16.27 13.02 7.45
C TYR A 52 -16.02 11.69 8.17
N THR A 53 -15.16 11.66 9.19
CA THR A 53 -14.98 10.45 10.01
C THR A 53 -16.03 10.39 11.12
N THR A 54 -16.57 9.20 11.37
CA THR A 54 -17.47 8.92 12.51
C THR A 54 -16.78 8.09 13.59
N HIS A 55 -15.47 7.87 13.47
CA HIS A 55 -14.71 7.05 14.41
C HIS A 55 -14.20 7.91 15.57
N GLU A 56 -14.85 7.83 16.73
CA GLU A 56 -14.54 8.67 17.89
C GLU A 56 -13.08 8.58 18.35
N ALA A 57 -12.47 7.40 18.28
CA ALA A 57 -11.05 7.23 18.64
C ALA A 57 -10.06 7.92 17.69
N VAL A 58 -10.47 8.24 16.45
CA VAL A 58 -9.61 8.83 15.41
C VAL A 58 -9.68 10.36 15.41
N LEU A 59 -10.82 10.93 15.83
CA LEU A 59 -11.01 12.38 15.93
C LEU A 59 -9.92 13.11 16.74
N PRO A 60 -9.53 12.67 17.97
CA PRO A 60 -8.49 13.36 18.73
C PRO A 60 -7.11 13.27 18.04
N LEU A 61 -6.83 12.18 17.31
CA LEU A 61 -5.58 12.03 16.57
C LEU A 61 -5.50 13.00 15.38
N LEU A 62 -6.59 13.10 14.60
CA LEU A 62 -6.66 14.05 13.49
C LEU A 62 -6.59 15.50 13.99
N GLU A 63 -7.20 15.81 15.13
CA GLU A 63 -7.17 17.14 15.75
C GLU A 63 -5.79 17.52 16.25
N HIS A 64 -5.15 16.61 16.98
CA HIS A 64 -3.75 16.78 17.33
C HIS A 64 -2.89 16.97 16.07
N ALA A 65 -3.22 16.26 14.99
CA ALA A 65 -2.45 16.35 13.76
C ALA A 65 -2.51 17.70 13.06
N LYS A 66 -3.74 18.20 12.94
CA LYS A 66 -4.00 19.53 12.42
C LYS A 66 -3.30 20.61 13.26
N GLN A 67 -3.35 20.50 14.59
CA GLN A 67 -2.72 21.48 15.50
C GLN A 67 -1.22 21.55 15.33
N GLN A 68 -0.54 20.41 15.22
CA GLN A 68 0.91 20.38 15.01
C GLN A 68 1.32 20.97 13.65
N LEU A 69 0.58 20.67 12.57
CA LEU A 69 0.85 21.26 11.26
C LEU A 69 0.65 22.78 11.26
N ASN A 70 -0.39 23.27 11.94
CA ASN A 70 -0.65 24.70 12.07
C ASN A 70 0.42 25.39 12.93
N ALA A 71 0.87 24.77 14.02
CA ALA A 71 1.97 25.28 14.83
C ALA A 71 3.27 25.36 14.01
N PHE A 72 3.57 24.34 13.20
CA PHE A 72 4.73 24.31 12.33
C PHE A 72 4.66 25.38 11.22
N LEU A 73 3.51 25.54 10.57
CA LEU A 73 3.26 26.62 9.62
C LEU A 73 3.49 27.99 10.26
N THR A 74 2.96 28.21 11.47
CA THR A 74 3.08 29.49 12.18
C THR A 74 4.52 29.79 12.59
N ALA A 75 5.25 28.79 13.10
CA ALA A 75 6.63 28.94 13.53
C ALA A 75 7.62 29.23 12.39
N ASN A 76 7.27 28.86 11.16
CA ASN A 76 8.14 29.02 9.99
C ASN A 76 7.57 29.99 8.94
N THR A 77 6.49 30.71 9.25
CA THR A 77 6.04 31.81 8.40
C THR A 77 6.92 33.02 8.69
N PRO A 78 7.66 33.57 7.70
CA PRO A 78 8.50 34.74 7.92
C PRO A 78 7.66 35.91 8.44
N SER A 79 8.22 36.67 9.38
CA SER A 79 7.57 37.86 9.91
C SER A 79 7.33 38.85 8.77
N PRO A 80 6.22 39.60 8.73
CA PRO A 80 5.96 40.58 7.67
C PRO A 80 7.03 41.68 7.53
N ASN A 81 7.96 41.79 8.48
CA ASN A 81 9.11 42.69 8.41
C ASN A 81 10.37 42.09 7.75
N ASP A 82 10.38 40.80 7.43
CA ASP A 82 11.49 40.16 6.71
C ASP A 82 11.32 40.39 5.19
N SER A 83 12.10 41.32 4.66
CA SER A 83 12.02 41.86 3.30
C SER A 83 12.11 40.81 2.16
N LEU A 84 10.95 40.58 1.52
CA LEU A 84 10.61 40.62 0.08
C LEU A 84 11.52 40.06 -1.04
N ASN A 85 12.65 39.40 -0.78
CA ASN A 85 13.52 38.90 -1.87
C ASN A 85 13.56 37.38 -2.07
N ASP A 86 12.72 36.61 -1.40
CA ASP A 86 12.66 35.16 -1.60
C ASP A 86 11.23 34.72 -1.91
N SER A 87 10.86 34.74 -3.20
CA SER A 87 9.50 34.44 -3.70
C SER A 87 9.12 32.95 -3.64
N SER A 88 9.72 32.21 -2.72
CA SER A 88 9.30 30.87 -2.35
C SER A 88 9.54 30.73 -0.86
N SER A 89 8.51 30.94 -0.05
CA SER A 89 8.53 30.81 1.42
C SER A 89 8.70 29.35 1.83
N VAL A 90 9.83 28.78 1.47
CA VAL A 90 10.15 27.37 1.52
C VAL A 90 10.59 27.03 2.95
N LEU A 91 9.90 26.09 3.60
CA LEU A 91 10.21 25.73 4.98
C LEU A 91 11.51 24.94 5.01
N ARG A 92 12.54 25.53 5.63
CA ARG A 92 13.94 25.10 5.49
C ARG A 92 14.22 23.68 5.96
N GLN A 93 13.42 23.14 6.88
CA GLN A 93 13.55 21.76 7.35
C GLN A 93 12.19 21.16 7.66
N PRO A 94 11.86 19.95 7.15
CA PRO A 94 10.68 19.21 7.60
C PRO A 94 10.83 18.84 9.10
N PRO A 95 9.71 18.72 9.85
CA PRO A 95 9.73 18.25 11.22
C PRO A 95 10.28 16.82 11.25
N GLN A 96 11.15 16.53 12.21
CA GLN A 96 11.68 15.18 12.37
C GLN A 96 10.54 14.22 12.74
N ALA A 97 10.56 12.99 12.18
CA ALA A 97 9.52 11.98 12.37
C ALA A 97 9.17 11.72 13.85
N LEU A 98 10.14 11.85 14.76
CA LEU A 98 9.99 11.71 16.21
C LEU A 98 9.13 12.81 16.88
N HIS A 99 8.88 13.94 16.23
CA HIS A 99 8.10 15.07 16.77
C HIS A 99 6.64 15.07 16.33
N VAL A 100 6.24 14.08 15.54
CA VAL A 100 4.90 13.98 14.96
C VAL A 100 4.32 12.62 15.39
N PRO A 101 3.49 12.58 16.44
CA PRO A 101 3.03 11.34 17.05
C PRO A 101 2.01 10.55 16.20
N TRP A 102 1.78 10.93 14.93
CA TRP A 102 1.14 10.06 13.94
C TRP A 102 2.12 9.46 12.92
N PHE A 103 3.40 9.86 12.92
CA PHE A 103 4.46 9.15 12.20
C PHE A 103 4.98 7.96 12.99
N ASP A 104 4.95 8.05 14.32
CA ASP A 104 5.32 6.95 15.21
C ASP A 104 4.10 6.45 15.97
N THR A 105 4.01 5.14 16.12
CA THR A 105 2.89 4.34 16.66
C THR A 105 1.73 4.04 15.72
N ALA A 106 1.70 2.78 15.26
CA ALA A 106 0.49 1.96 15.13
C ALA A 106 -0.83 2.73 14.97
N PHE A 107 -1.06 3.31 13.78
CA PHE A 107 -2.41 3.59 13.34
C PHE A 107 -3.21 2.27 13.43
N PRO A 108 -4.41 2.23 14.02
CA PRO A 108 -5.03 0.97 14.43
C PRO A 108 -5.50 0.18 13.22
N TYR A 109 -4.58 -0.58 12.63
CA TYR A 109 -4.82 -1.71 11.78
C TYR A 109 -4.11 -2.91 12.41
N PRO A 110 -4.70 -4.12 12.30
CA PRO A 110 -4.41 -5.25 13.16
C PRO A 110 -2.91 -5.46 13.35
N ALA A 111 -2.49 -5.27 14.59
CA ALA A 111 -1.13 -5.36 15.04
C ALA A 111 -0.86 -6.81 15.47
N THR A 112 0.25 -7.37 14.96
CA THR A 112 0.90 -8.62 15.37
C THR A 112 0.45 -9.91 14.69
N LEU A 113 1.35 -10.90 14.70
CA LEU A 113 1.14 -12.30 14.32
C LEU A 113 -0.12 -12.94 14.93
N ALA A 114 -0.66 -12.39 16.03
CA ALA A 114 -1.93 -12.81 16.61
C ALA A 114 -3.14 -12.53 15.68
N ASP A 115 -3.10 -11.48 14.85
CA ASP A 115 -4.16 -11.19 13.86
C ASP A 115 -4.09 -12.06 12.60
N LEU A 116 -2.98 -12.76 12.40
CA LEU A 116 -2.84 -13.83 11.40
C LEU A 116 -3.50 -15.15 11.87
N SER A 117 -3.91 -15.26 13.15
CA SER A 117 -4.55 -16.46 13.71
C SER A 117 -6.03 -16.65 13.32
N LEU A 118 -6.63 -15.72 12.56
CA LEU A 118 -8.00 -15.84 12.06
C LEU A 118 -8.15 -16.85 10.90
N GLY A 119 -7.49 -18.00 10.96
CA GLY A 119 -7.43 -19.03 9.90
C GLY A 119 -8.77 -19.62 9.47
N ALA A 120 -9.86 -19.40 10.22
CA ALA A 120 -11.22 -19.85 9.84
C ALA A 120 -12.24 -18.71 9.62
N GLN A 121 -12.12 -17.60 10.36
CA GLN A 121 -13.11 -16.52 10.32
C GLN A 121 -12.95 -15.61 9.10
N TRP A 122 -11.73 -15.44 8.58
CA TRP A 122 -11.52 -14.57 7.42
C TRP A 122 -12.16 -15.14 6.15
N HIS A 123 -12.11 -16.46 5.94
CA HIS A 123 -12.81 -17.14 4.85
C HIS A 123 -14.34 -16.95 4.94
N GLN A 124 -14.89 -16.93 6.16
CA GLN A 124 -16.31 -16.63 6.37
C GLN A 124 -16.64 -15.16 6.03
N GLN A 125 -15.77 -14.23 6.40
CA GLN A 125 -15.91 -12.80 6.07
C GLN A 125 -15.81 -12.55 4.55
N ILE A 126 -14.91 -13.24 3.83
CA ILE A 126 -14.81 -13.21 2.37
C ILE A 126 -16.08 -13.77 1.72
N LYS A 127 -16.61 -14.90 2.23
CA LYS A 127 -17.88 -15.46 1.75
C LYS A 127 -19.05 -14.49 1.97
N ALA A 128 -19.11 -13.85 3.14
CA ALA A 128 -20.14 -12.86 3.47
C ALA A 128 -20.06 -11.59 2.62
N SER A 129 -18.87 -11.25 2.12
CA SER A 129 -18.62 -10.07 1.27
C SER A 129 -18.60 -10.38 -0.23
N HIS A 130 -19.12 -11.54 -0.66
CA HIS A 130 -19.11 -11.97 -2.08
C HIS A 130 -19.60 -10.89 -3.06
N ALA A 131 -20.65 -10.14 -2.69
CA ALA A 131 -21.24 -9.09 -3.52
C ALA A 131 -20.53 -7.72 -3.42
N GLN A 132 -19.48 -7.60 -2.61
CA GLN A 132 -18.81 -6.34 -2.29
C GLN A 132 -17.32 -6.44 -2.63
N PRO A 133 -16.95 -6.23 -3.90
CA PRO A 133 -15.61 -6.54 -4.39
C PRO A 133 -14.53 -5.66 -3.72
N PHE A 134 -14.83 -4.39 -3.41
CA PHE A 134 -13.92 -3.53 -2.64
C PHE A 134 -13.65 -4.08 -1.23
N GLN A 135 -14.67 -4.57 -0.53
CA GLN A 135 -14.48 -5.14 0.80
C GLN A 135 -13.66 -6.44 0.74
N ARG A 136 -13.92 -7.30 -0.26
CA ARG A 136 -13.10 -8.51 -0.48
C ARG A 136 -11.65 -8.17 -0.75
N LEU A 137 -11.40 -7.15 -1.58
CA LEU A 137 -10.04 -6.68 -1.86
C LEU A 137 -9.33 -6.24 -0.57
N THR A 138 -9.96 -5.40 0.25
CA THR A 138 -9.38 -4.94 1.52
C THR A 138 -9.05 -6.10 2.47
N LEU A 139 -9.98 -7.04 2.64
CA LEU A 139 -9.76 -8.22 3.48
C LEU A 139 -8.63 -9.09 2.96
N ALA A 140 -8.53 -9.28 1.64
CA ALA A 140 -7.49 -10.07 1.01
C ALA A 140 -6.11 -9.39 1.14
N LEU A 141 -6.02 -8.07 0.92
CA LEU A 141 -4.76 -7.33 1.07
C LEU A 141 -4.21 -7.41 2.51
N ALA A 142 -5.09 -7.36 3.51
CA ALA A 142 -4.72 -7.52 4.92
C ALA A 142 -4.21 -8.93 5.28
N LYS A 143 -4.35 -9.90 4.39
CA LYS A 143 -3.90 -11.29 4.56
C LYS A 143 -2.77 -11.65 3.60
N LEU A 144 -2.20 -10.69 2.91
CA LEU A 144 -0.93 -10.93 2.23
C LEU A 144 0.16 -11.27 3.27
N PRO A 145 1.08 -12.18 2.93
CA PRO A 145 1.31 -12.74 1.60
C PRO A 145 0.72 -14.16 1.38
N TYR A 146 -0.31 -14.60 2.11
CA TYR A 146 -0.88 -15.95 1.90
C TYR A 146 -1.35 -16.17 0.45
N ARG A 147 -1.13 -17.38 -0.10
CA ARG A 147 -1.54 -17.71 -1.48
C ARG A 147 -3.03 -17.49 -1.73
N SER A 148 -3.88 -17.92 -0.80
CA SER A 148 -5.32 -17.71 -0.87
C SER A 148 -5.69 -16.22 -0.86
N ALA A 149 -4.92 -15.39 -0.16
CA ALA A 149 -5.15 -13.94 -0.13
C ALA A 149 -4.85 -13.30 -1.49
N TYR A 150 -3.76 -13.69 -2.15
CA TYR A 150 -3.48 -13.26 -3.53
C TYR A 150 -4.60 -13.63 -4.51
N GLN A 151 -5.09 -14.88 -4.43
CA GLN A 151 -6.18 -15.36 -5.29
C GLN A 151 -7.46 -14.54 -5.09
N GLU A 152 -7.83 -14.29 -3.83
CA GLU A 152 -9.00 -13.50 -3.48
C GLU A 152 -8.87 -12.03 -3.93
N ALA A 153 -7.69 -11.42 -3.75
CA ALA A 153 -7.43 -10.05 -4.18
C ALA A 153 -7.57 -9.90 -5.70
N VAL A 154 -7.01 -10.83 -6.49
CA VAL A 154 -7.13 -10.81 -7.95
C VAL A 154 -8.57 -11.01 -8.40
N LEU A 155 -9.34 -11.90 -7.75
CA LEU A 155 -10.77 -12.08 -8.05
C LEU A 155 -11.58 -10.82 -7.76
N ALA A 156 -11.30 -10.15 -6.64
CA ALA A 156 -11.93 -8.89 -6.27
C ALA A 156 -11.61 -7.79 -7.28
N LEU A 157 -10.35 -7.66 -7.70
CA LEU A 157 -9.94 -6.68 -8.71
C LEU A 157 -10.58 -6.91 -10.06
N ARG A 158 -10.71 -8.16 -10.52
CA ARG A 158 -11.45 -8.48 -11.75
C ARG A 158 -12.91 -8.05 -11.66
N ALA A 159 -13.54 -8.13 -10.49
CA ALA A 159 -14.89 -7.63 -10.29
C ALA A 159 -14.93 -6.09 -10.35
N ILE A 160 -13.97 -5.40 -9.72
CA ILE A 160 -13.85 -3.92 -9.77
C ILE A 160 -13.62 -3.43 -11.21
N ILE A 161 -12.68 -4.04 -11.94
CA ILE A 161 -12.37 -3.69 -13.33
C ILE A 161 -13.60 -3.84 -14.23
N ARG A 162 -14.42 -4.88 -14.00
CA ARG A 162 -15.68 -5.07 -14.75
C ARG A 162 -16.75 -4.05 -14.38
N SER A 163 -16.84 -3.61 -13.12
CA SER A 163 -17.83 -2.63 -12.68
C SER A 163 -17.47 -1.20 -13.04
N GLU A 164 -16.19 -0.88 -13.21
CA GLU A 164 -15.70 0.49 -13.43
C GLU A 164 -14.83 0.63 -14.69
N PRO A 165 -15.38 0.40 -15.90
CA PRO A 165 -14.59 0.34 -17.14
C PRO A 165 -13.94 1.67 -17.56
N ARG A 166 -14.27 2.79 -16.90
CA ARG A 166 -13.72 4.13 -17.20
C ARG A 166 -12.52 4.51 -16.32
N HIS A 167 -12.28 3.82 -15.20
CA HIS A 167 -11.24 4.15 -14.21
C HIS A 167 -10.56 2.89 -13.67
N TYR A 168 -10.42 1.87 -14.52
CA TYR A 168 -9.93 0.56 -14.12
C TYR A 168 -8.40 0.47 -14.06
N GLU A 169 -7.67 1.49 -14.53
CA GLU A 169 -6.21 1.49 -14.64
C GLU A 169 -5.50 1.25 -13.29
N PRO A 170 -5.89 1.88 -12.16
CA PRO A 170 -5.27 1.60 -10.87
C PRO A 170 -5.52 0.15 -10.42
N ALA A 171 -6.72 -0.37 -10.66
CA ALA A 171 -7.06 -1.76 -10.35
C ALA A 171 -6.27 -2.74 -11.23
N LEU A 172 -6.06 -2.42 -12.50
CA LEU A 172 -5.27 -3.21 -13.44
C LEU A 172 -3.78 -3.24 -13.04
N LYS A 173 -3.22 -2.10 -12.63
CA LYS A 173 -1.86 -1.99 -12.10
C LYS A 173 -1.67 -2.83 -10.84
N LEU A 174 -2.62 -2.75 -9.90
CA LEU A 174 -2.58 -3.56 -8.68
C LEU A 174 -2.75 -5.06 -8.98
N LEU A 175 -3.60 -5.42 -9.95
CA LEU A 175 -3.76 -6.79 -10.40
C LEU A 175 -2.45 -7.36 -10.96
N TYR A 176 -1.72 -6.55 -11.74
CA TYR A 176 -0.39 -6.91 -12.23
C TYR A 176 0.60 -7.09 -11.09
N TRP A 177 0.69 -6.12 -10.18
CA TRP A 177 1.59 -6.19 -9.02
C TRP A 177 1.34 -7.46 -8.20
N LEU A 178 0.07 -7.78 -7.89
CA LEU A 178 -0.29 -8.99 -7.15
C LEU A 178 0.14 -10.28 -7.89
N ALA A 179 -0.04 -10.34 -9.20
CA ALA A 179 0.35 -11.50 -9.98
C ALA A 179 1.87 -11.65 -10.10
N ALA A 180 2.60 -10.55 -10.25
CA ALA A 180 4.05 -10.50 -10.23
C ALA A 180 4.59 -10.95 -8.86
N SER A 181 4.10 -10.36 -7.77
CA SER A 181 4.48 -10.75 -6.41
C SER A 181 4.17 -12.21 -6.11
N ALA A 182 3.02 -12.73 -6.54
CA ALA A 182 2.69 -14.15 -6.37
C ALA A 182 3.63 -15.07 -7.18
N SER A 183 4.15 -14.63 -8.33
CA SER A 183 5.12 -15.41 -9.12
C SER A 183 6.48 -15.55 -8.43
N PHE A 184 6.83 -14.64 -7.50
CA PHE A 184 8.00 -14.81 -6.63
C PHE A 184 7.85 -16.01 -5.69
N LEU A 185 6.60 -16.33 -5.35
CA LEU A 185 6.21 -17.30 -4.33
C LEU A 185 5.78 -18.65 -4.94
N GLU A 186 5.71 -18.78 -6.26
CA GLU A 186 5.23 -20.02 -6.88
C GLU A 186 6.34 -21.02 -7.16
N HIS A 187 6.56 -22.00 -6.26
CA HIS A 187 7.08 -23.31 -6.66
C HIS A 187 6.62 -24.42 -5.70
N PRO A 188 5.63 -25.24 -6.08
CA PRO A 188 5.14 -26.30 -5.20
C PRO A 188 6.12 -27.49 -5.07
N GLN A 189 7.11 -27.61 -5.95
CA GLN A 189 8.05 -28.74 -5.98
C GLN A 189 9.46 -28.42 -5.43
N LEU A 190 9.73 -27.17 -5.03
CA LEU A 190 11.01 -26.79 -4.44
C LEU A 190 10.83 -26.77 -2.92
N GLN A 191 11.84 -27.27 -2.22
CA GLN A 191 11.97 -27.09 -0.78
C GLN A 191 13.05 -26.03 -0.55
N PRO A 192 12.80 -25.01 0.31
CA PRO A 192 11.51 -24.71 0.94
C PRO A 192 10.45 -24.24 -0.08
N SER A 193 9.18 -24.53 0.21
CA SER A 193 8.05 -24.07 -0.59
C SER A 193 7.96 -22.54 -0.51
N GLY A 194 7.33 -21.91 -1.51
CA GLY A 194 7.14 -20.45 -1.47
C GLY A 194 6.28 -19.97 -0.29
N GLU A 195 5.43 -20.83 0.29
CA GLU A 195 4.70 -20.54 1.53
C GLU A 195 5.63 -20.50 2.75
N GLN A 196 6.70 -21.30 2.77
CA GLN A 196 7.72 -21.23 3.82
C GLN A 196 8.61 -19.99 3.62
N ILE A 197 8.91 -19.64 2.37
CA ILE A 197 9.65 -18.39 2.06
C ILE A 197 8.89 -17.16 2.55
N ILE A 198 7.55 -17.16 2.49
CA ILE A 198 6.70 -16.14 3.08
C ILE A 198 6.95 -15.98 4.59
N GLU A 199 7.10 -17.07 5.33
CA GLU A 199 7.33 -17.01 6.79
C GLU A 199 8.67 -16.35 7.13
N ALA A 200 9.65 -16.46 6.22
CA ALA A 200 10.98 -15.88 6.37
C ALA A 200 11.18 -14.52 5.67
N LEU A 201 10.23 -14.07 4.84
CA LEU A 201 10.30 -12.85 4.04
C LEU A 201 9.42 -11.76 4.67
N PRO A 202 10.01 -10.70 5.26
CA PRO A 202 9.22 -9.55 5.71
C PRO A 202 8.45 -8.92 4.55
N GLY A 203 7.20 -8.53 4.80
CA GLY A 203 6.35 -7.92 3.77
C GLY A 203 6.95 -6.64 3.15
N SER A 204 7.77 -5.90 3.91
CA SER A 204 8.53 -4.74 3.44
C SER A 204 9.59 -5.13 2.40
N GLU A 205 10.27 -6.26 2.56
CA GLU A 205 11.28 -6.74 1.62
C GLU A 205 10.63 -7.24 0.31
N LEU A 206 9.44 -7.85 0.39
CA LEU A 206 8.64 -8.19 -0.79
C LEU A 206 8.20 -6.95 -1.58
N GLN A 207 7.81 -5.88 -0.88
CA GLN A 207 7.42 -4.61 -1.50
C GLN A 207 8.60 -3.86 -2.14
N ALA A 208 9.82 -4.10 -1.65
CA ALA A 208 11.04 -3.49 -2.18
C ALA A 208 11.54 -4.17 -3.47
N LEU A 209 11.02 -5.37 -3.81
CA LEU A 209 11.37 -6.02 -5.07
C LEU A 209 10.92 -5.15 -6.24
N THR A 210 11.88 -4.77 -7.07
CA THR A 210 11.59 -3.95 -8.25
C THR A 210 10.86 -4.76 -9.30
N ILE A 211 9.76 -4.22 -9.83
CA ILE A 211 8.92 -4.88 -10.83
C ILE A 211 8.94 -4.05 -12.11
N HIS A 212 9.58 -4.57 -13.15
CA HIS A 212 9.58 -3.99 -14.49
C HIS A 212 8.65 -4.77 -15.41
N TYR A 213 7.70 -4.07 -16.05
CA TYR A 213 6.72 -4.73 -16.93
C TYR A 213 7.38 -5.34 -18.16
N GLU A 214 8.38 -4.66 -18.69
CA GLU A 214 9.11 -5.00 -19.89
C GLU A 214 9.86 -6.34 -19.76
N GLU A 215 10.28 -6.67 -18.54
CA GLU A 215 11.08 -7.86 -18.20
C GLU A 215 10.20 -9.06 -17.82
N LEU A 216 9.19 -8.84 -16.96
CA LEU A 216 8.32 -9.91 -16.48
C LEU A 216 7.26 -10.29 -17.53
N GLY A 217 6.67 -9.28 -18.18
CA GLY A 217 5.50 -9.48 -19.01
C GLY A 217 4.34 -10.14 -18.26
N VAL A 218 3.50 -10.88 -18.98
CA VAL A 218 2.25 -11.42 -18.41
C VAL A 218 2.09 -12.93 -18.56
N ALA A 219 2.92 -13.56 -19.40
CA ALA A 219 2.75 -14.94 -19.83
C ALA A 219 3.02 -15.95 -18.71
N GLN A 220 4.01 -15.68 -17.87
CA GLN A 220 4.43 -16.56 -16.78
C GLN A 220 3.78 -16.22 -15.42
N LEU A 221 2.86 -15.26 -15.39
CA LEU A 221 2.25 -14.82 -14.13
C LEU A 221 1.01 -15.66 -13.80
N PRO A 222 1.06 -16.46 -12.72
CA PRO A 222 0.13 -17.59 -12.52
C PRO A 222 -1.28 -17.19 -12.15
N LEU A 223 -1.46 -15.97 -11.64
CA LEU A 223 -2.77 -15.46 -11.25
C LEU A 223 -3.47 -14.74 -12.41
N LEU A 224 -2.82 -14.53 -13.55
CA LEU A 224 -3.41 -13.86 -14.70
C LEU A 224 -4.11 -14.85 -15.62
N ASN A 225 -5.36 -14.57 -15.98
CA ASN A 225 -6.05 -15.29 -17.05
C ASN A 225 -5.82 -14.60 -18.40
N GLN A 226 -6.25 -15.23 -19.50
CA GLN A 226 -6.08 -14.67 -20.85
C GLN A 226 -6.70 -13.28 -21.03
N THR A 227 -7.82 -12.99 -20.36
CA THR A 227 -8.47 -11.67 -20.42
C THR A 227 -7.61 -10.62 -19.73
N ASP A 228 -7.08 -10.92 -18.54
CA ASP A 228 -6.19 -10.02 -17.81
C ASP A 228 -4.93 -9.72 -18.63
N GLN A 229 -4.32 -10.77 -19.20
CA GLN A 229 -3.13 -10.64 -20.05
C GLN A 229 -3.39 -9.70 -21.24
N LYS A 230 -4.52 -9.87 -21.94
CA LYS A 230 -4.90 -8.98 -23.05
C LYS A 230 -5.10 -7.54 -22.60
N GLN A 231 -5.73 -7.31 -21.45
CA GLN A 231 -5.93 -5.96 -20.91
C GLN A 231 -4.60 -5.31 -20.53
N LEU A 232 -3.70 -6.05 -19.89
CA LEU A 232 -2.37 -5.58 -19.52
C LEU A 232 -1.52 -5.26 -20.74
N ILE A 233 -1.51 -6.13 -21.76
CA ILE A 233 -0.80 -5.86 -23.02
C ILE A 233 -1.39 -4.63 -23.73
N ARG A 234 -2.71 -4.47 -23.72
CA ARG A 234 -3.36 -3.28 -24.28
C ARG A 234 -2.96 -2.01 -23.53
N TYR A 235 -2.77 -2.09 -22.21
CA TYR A 235 -2.48 -0.94 -21.37
C TYR A 235 -0.99 -0.55 -21.36
N PHE A 236 -0.09 -1.53 -21.23
CA PHE A 236 1.35 -1.32 -21.10
C PHE A 236 2.13 -1.54 -22.41
N GLY A 237 1.51 -2.14 -23.43
CA GLY A 237 2.19 -2.57 -24.64
C GLY A 237 2.66 -4.02 -24.59
N ALA A 238 3.32 -4.49 -25.63
CA ALA A 238 3.91 -5.83 -25.64
C ALA A 238 5.20 -5.84 -24.80
N PRO A 239 5.37 -6.80 -23.87
CA PRO A 239 6.60 -6.90 -23.09
C PRO A 239 7.76 -7.39 -23.96
N THR A 240 8.99 -7.04 -23.57
CA THR A 240 10.21 -7.46 -24.29
C THR A 240 10.69 -8.85 -23.91
N GLN A 241 10.40 -9.25 -22.67
CA GLN A 241 10.74 -10.55 -22.13
C GLN A 241 9.53 -11.11 -21.37
N THR A 242 9.63 -12.39 -21.00
CA THR A 242 8.62 -13.07 -20.22
C THR A 242 9.32 -13.85 -19.12
N GLN A 243 9.36 -13.30 -17.92
CA GLN A 243 9.99 -13.90 -16.74
C GLN A 243 9.04 -13.81 -15.54
N THR A 244 9.28 -14.63 -14.54
CA THR A 244 8.67 -14.50 -13.21
C THR A 244 9.48 -13.56 -12.34
N LEU A 245 8.85 -12.97 -11.33
CA LEU A 245 9.56 -12.12 -10.36
C LEU A 245 10.65 -12.91 -9.62
N ARG A 246 10.45 -14.22 -9.43
CA ARG A 246 11.48 -15.10 -8.87
C ARG A 246 12.72 -15.18 -9.75
N GLU A 247 12.57 -15.32 -11.06
CA GLU A 247 13.71 -15.44 -11.98
C GLU A 247 14.52 -14.16 -12.00
N VAL A 248 13.85 -13.01 -12.04
CA VAL A 248 14.49 -11.69 -11.97
C VAL A 248 15.24 -11.50 -10.64
N HIS A 249 14.63 -11.92 -9.53
CA HIS A 249 15.20 -11.78 -8.17
C HIS A 249 15.70 -13.12 -7.61
N ALA A 250 16.32 -13.96 -8.44
CA ALA A 250 16.71 -15.32 -8.06
C ALA A 250 17.67 -15.34 -6.85
N GLN A 251 18.58 -14.37 -6.77
CA GLN A 251 19.52 -14.25 -5.66
C GLN A 251 18.81 -13.93 -4.34
N ALA A 252 17.84 -13.00 -4.36
CA ALA A 252 17.05 -12.68 -3.18
C ALA A 252 16.29 -13.93 -2.70
N TRP A 253 15.66 -14.65 -3.63
CA TRP A 253 14.95 -15.90 -3.33
C TRP A 253 15.86 -16.95 -2.68
N GLN A 254 17.07 -17.16 -3.22
CA GLN A 254 18.06 -18.09 -2.67
C GLN A 254 18.49 -17.73 -1.25
N VAL A 255 18.61 -16.43 -0.93
CA VAL A 255 18.97 -15.99 0.42
C VAL A 255 17.90 -16.41 1.44
N TYR A 256 16.60 -16.23 1.15
CA TYR A 256 15.55 -16.67 2.08
C TYR A 256 15.43 -18.19 2.14
N ALA A 257 15.62 -18.89 1.02
CA ALA A 257 15.65 -20.34 1.00
C ALA A 257 16.74 -20.89 1.95
N ALA A 258 17.97 -20.36 1.86
CA ALA A 258 19.08 -20.75 2.72
C ALA A 258 18.84 -20.42 4.20
N ARG A 259 18.17 -19.29 4.51
CA ARG A 259 17.81 -18.93 5.89
C ARG A 259 16.85 -19.94 6.52
N LEU A 260 15.89 -20.43 5.75
CA LEU A 260 14.94 -21.45 6.20
C LEU A 260 15.63 -22.79 6.47
N GLU A 261 16.51 -23.23 5.58
CA GLU A 261 17.30 -24.45 5.77
C GLU A 261 18.18 -24.36 7.03
N ALA A 262 18.83 -23.22 7.26
CA ALA A 262 19.65 -22.99 8.45
C ALA A 262 18.84 -23.02 9.76
N ASN A 263 17.60 -22.52 9.73
CA ASN A 263 16.69 -22.54 10.88
C ASN A 263 16.08 -23.93 11.13
N ALA A 264 15.89 -24.74 10.10
CA ALA A 264 15.37 -26.11 10.23
C ALA A 264 16.40 -27.10 10.83
N ASN A 265 17.70 -26.79 10.74
CA ASN A 265 18.80 -27.62 11.24
C ASN A 265 19.27 -27.25 12.67
N ARG A 266 18.59 -26.33 13.35
CA ARG A 266 18.85 -25.92 14.74
C ARG A 266 17.85 -26.53 15.70
#